data_AF-A0A2M9ARN4-F1
#
_entry.id   AF-A0A2M9ARN4-F1
#
_cell.length_a   1.000
_cell.length_b   1.000
_cell.length_c   1.000
_cell.angle_alpha   90.00
_cell.angle_beta   90.00
_cell.angle_gamma   90.00
#
_symmetry.space_group_name_H-M   'P 1'
#
loop_
_entity.id
_entity.type
_entity.pdbx_description
1 polymer ?
#
loop_
_entity_poly.entity_id
_entity_poly.type
_entity_poly.pdbx_seq_one_letter_code
_entity_poly.pdbx_strand_id
1 'polypeptide(L)'
;MFGLEPHVLLLLITCLVAACAFEFVNGFHDTANAVATVIYTNALRPWVAVVWSGFWNFIGVLTGGIAVAMGIVYLLPVESLVDQNVYHSIAMVGALIVAAIIWNLGTWYYGLPSSSSHALIGSILGVGIAFSLLPDSNGSAVNWTKALETGASLLISPIFGFSLTIIMMFLLKRFVQTKAIFREPHKRKPPPIWIRLILIATCTLVSYFHGSNDGQKGVGLIMLILIGIVPVHFALNQKLNPLDMRESLSNIELVMGKLNPETMSQADRQLLADIRTQTTTLDQIFAGKTDVKQLPEQSRFEIRKAILLIHNKSKKLVASEKVPLSTADRKTFDTSVAQMRTFTDYAPWEVSLMVALSLGVGTMIGWKRIVKTIGERIGKEHLTYAQGASSELVAAAMIGVNTQFGLPVSTTHVLSSAIAGSMVANRGIKNLNPQMVRNIALAWVLTLPVTMFLSGGLFLLFRAIL
;
A
#
# COMPACT_ATOMS: atom_id res chain seq x y z
N MET A 1 27.78 -10.27 5.94
CA MET A 1 26.30 -10.19 5.96
C MET A 1 25.82 -10.56 4.57
N PHE A 2 25.03 -11.63 4.40
CA PHE A 2 24.44 -12.07 3.11
C PHE A 2 25.38 -12.50 1.96
N GLY A 3 26.68 -12.68 2.20
CA GLY A 3 27.62 -13.08 1.14
C GLY A 3 27.83 -12.05 0.03
N LEU A 4 27.39 -10.80 0.24
CA LEU A 4 27.53 -9.71 -0.72
C LEU A 4 28.93 -9.10 -0.70
N GLU A 5 29.38 -8.60 -1.85
CA GLU A 5 30.56 -7.74 -1.94
C GLU A 5 30.35 -6.45 -1.11
N PRO A 6 31.41 -5.86 -0.52
CA PRO A 6 31.29 -4.74 0.41
C PRO A 6 30.53 -3.52 -0.14
N HIS A 7 30.74 -3.17 -1.41
CA HIS A 7 30.04 -2.04 -2.05
C HIS A 7 28.57 -2.35 -2.32
N VAL A 8 28.22 -3.58 -2.69
CA VAL A 8 26.81 -4.01 -2.85
C VAL A 8 26.10 -3.98 -1.50
N LEU A 9 26.78 -4.40 -0.42
CA LEU A 9 26.25 -4.30 0.94
C LEU A 9 26.02 -2.83 1.35
N LEU A 10 26.94 -1.93 1.02
CA LEU A 10 26.78 -0.50 1.29
C LEU A 10 25.59 0.10 0.53
N LEU A 11 25.41 -0.27 -0.74
CA LEU A 11 24.26 0.14 -1.54
C LEU A 11 22.94 -0.39 -0.98
N LEU A 12 22.90 -1.66 -0.56
CA LEU A 12 21.74 -2.24 0.13
C LEU A 12 21.38 -1.44 1.38
N ILE A 13 22.35 -1.17 2.26
CA ILE A 13 22.14 -0.37 3.48
C ILE A 13 21.60 1.03 3.11
N THR A 14 22.16 1.64 2.07
CA THR A 14 21.71 2.95 1.58
C THR A 14 20.26 2.91 1.12
N CYS A 15 19.85 1.89 0.36
CA CYS A 15 18.47 1.70 -0.07
C CYS A 15 17.52 1.48 1.11
N LEU A 16 17.92 0.69 2.12
CA LEU A 16 17.12 0.46 3.32
C LEU A 16 16.95 1.74 4.15
N VAL A 17 18.02 2.51 4.33
CA VAL A 17 17.96 3.83 5.00
C VAL A 17 17.07 4.80 4.22
N ALA A 18 17.19 4.82 2.89
CA ALA A 18 16.34 5.65 2.04
C ALA A 18 14.86 5.25 2.15
N ALA A 19 14.53 3.95 2.21
CA ALA A 19 13.16 3.49 2.45
C ALA A 19 12.63 3.93 3.83
N CYS A 20 13.46 3.85 4.88
CA CYS A 20 13.09 4.37 6.19
C CYS A 20 12.88 5.89 6.17
N ALA A 21 13.73 6.62 5.44
CA ALA A 21 13.57 8.06 5.25
C ALA A 21 12.28 8.40 4.48
N PHE A 22 11.93 7.62 3.46
CA PHE A 22 10.65 7.75 2.77
C PHE A 22 9.47 7.56 3.73
N GLU A 23 9.47 6.52 4.56
CA GLU A 23 8.41 6.28 5.55
C GLU A 23 8.36 7.35 6.66
N PHE A 24 9.53 7.84 7.06
CA PHE A 24 9.60 8.99 7.97
C PHE A 24 8.96 10.24 7.34
N VAL A 25 9.26 10.51 6.07
CA VAL A 25 8.68 11.61 5.29
C VAL A 25 7.18 11.44 5.17
N ASN A 26 6.73 10.22 4.86
CA ASN A 26 5.32 9.87 4.82
C ASN A 26 4.61 10.17 6.14
N GLY A 27 5.22 9.78 7.26
CA GLY A 27 4.68 10.02 8.60
C GLY A 27 4.38 11.50 8.87
N PHE A 28 5.32 12.40 8.63
CA PHE A 28 5.06 13.83 8.88
C PHE A 28 4.14 14.48 7.84
N HIS A 29 4.13 13.96 6.60
CA HIS A 29 3.22 14.41 5.57
C HIS A 29 1.76 14.19 5.99
N ASP A 30 1.49 12.99 6.46
CA ASP A 30 0.13 12.52 6.68
C ASP A 30 -0.29 12.60 8.16
N THR A 31 0.60 13.03 9.05
CA THR A 31 0.25 13.40 10.44
C THR A 31 -0.95 14.33 10.46
N ALA A 32 -0.95 15.31 9.56
CA ALA A 32 -1.95 16.35 9.51
C ALA A 32 -3.36 15.80 9.25
N ASN A 33 -3.45 14.66 8.57
CA ASN A 33 -4.71 14.00 8.30
C ASN A 33 -5.37 13.51 9.61
N ALA A 34 -4.60 12.92 10.52
CA ALA A 34 -5.18 12.38 11.74
C ALA A 34 -5.33 13.40 12.89
N VAL A 35 -4.43 14.38 13.00
CA VAL A 35 -4.38 15.25 14.20
C VAL A 35 -5.06 16.60 14.02
N ALA A 36 -5.36 17.02 12.79
CA ALA A 36 -5.90 18.36 12.56
C ALA A 36 -7.18 18.61 13.38
N THR A 37 -8.12 17.67 13.38
CA THR A 37 -9.39 17.87 14.09
C THR A 37 -9.18 18.07 15.59
N VAL A 38 -8.44 17.20 16.27
CA VAL A 38 -8.24 17.25 17.72
C VAL A 38 -7.41 18.47 18.16
N ILE A 39 -6.52 18.95 17.30
CA ILE A 39 -5.73 20.16 17.53
C ILE A 39 -6.61 21.42 17.38
N TYR A 40 -7.29 21.57 16.25
CA TYR A 40 -8.11 22.78 15.99
C TYR A 40 -9.33 22.88 16.88
N THR A 41 -9.88 21.74 17.29
CA THR A 41 -11.01 21.70 18.22
C THR A 41 -10.60 21.93 19.68
N ASN A 42 -9.31 22.09 19.97
CA ASN A 42 -8.75 22.14 21.33
C ASN A 42 -9.08 20.88 22.17
N ALA A 43 -9.34 19.74 21.53
CA ALA A 43 -9.57 18.47 22.21
C ALA A 43 -8.26 17.91 22.81
N LEU A 44 -7.14 18.06 22.10
CA LEU A 44 -5.80 17.71 22.57
C LEU A 44 -4.83 18.87 22.33
N ARG A 45 -3.82 18.97 23.19
CA ARG A 45 -2.68 19.85 22.93
C ARG A 45 -1.91 19.32 21.72
N PRO A 46 -1.32 20.17 20.87
CA PRO A 46 -0.66 19.73 19.64
C PRO A 46 0.40 18.63 19.85
N TRP A 47 1.27 18.78 20.85
CA TRP A 47 2.30 17.78 21.15
C TRP A 47 1.72 16.44 21.62
N VAL A 48 0.60 16.47 22.37
CA VAL A 48 -0.08 15.24 22.81
C VAL A 48 -0.71 14.55 21.60
N ALA A 49 -1.36 15.31 20.73
CA ALA A 49 -2.04 14.77 19.55
C ALA A 49 -1.07 14.07 18.59
N VAL A 50 0.12 14.65 18.34
CA VAL A 50 1.10 14.05 17.43
C VAL A 50 1.79 12.83 18.02
N VAL A 51 2.10 12.83 19.33
CA VAL A 51 2.65 11.64 20.00
C VAL A 51 1.61 10.52 20.04
N TRP A 52 0.35 10.86 20.34
CA TRP A 52 -0.78 9.92 20.30
C TRP A 52 -0.95 9.32 18.92
N SER A 53 -0.97 10.14 17.87
CA SER A 53 -1.07 9.68 16.49
C SER A 53 0.12 8.83 16.06
N GLY A 54 1.35 9.22 16.42
CA GLY A 54 2.55 8.43 16.14
C GLY A 54 2.54 7.06 16.80
N PHE A 55 2.05 6.98 18.05
CA PHE A 55 1.85 5.71 18.74
C PHE A 55 0.81 4.81 18.05
N TRP A 56 -0.34 5.34 17.66
CA TRP A 56 -1.37 4.55 16.97
C TRP A 56 -0.98 4.16 15.53
N ASN A 57 -0.21 5.00 14.84
CA ASN A 57 0.42 4.62 13.57
C ASN A 57 1.35 3.42 13.76
N PHE A 58 2.26 3.48 14.76
CA PHE A 58 3.16 2.38 15.10
C PHE A 58 2.39 1.07 15.35
N ILE A 59 1.35 1.12 16.20
CA ILE A 59 0.50 -0.05 16.46
C ILE A 59 -0.20 -0.54 15.18
N GLY A 60 -0.74 0.38 14.37
CA GLY A 60 -1.38 0.08 13.11
C GLY A 60 -0.46 -0.68 12.14
N VAL A 61 0.82 -0.32 12.05
CA VAL A 61 1.79 -1.08 11.24
C VAL A 61 1.95 -2.50 11.77
N LEU A 62 2.13 -2.68 13.08
CA LEU A 62 2.40 -3.98 13.68
C LEU A 62 1.21 -4.94 13.64
N THR A 63 -0.02 -4.44 13.71
CA THR A 63 -1.24 -5.27 13.75
C THR A 63 -2.04 -5.25 12.45
N GLY A 64 -1.62 -4.48 11.45
CA GLY A 64 -2.34 -4.26 10.19
C GLY A 64 -2.35 -5.43 9.20
N GLY A 65 -1.59 -6.50 9.47
CA GLY A 65 -1.34 -7.57 8.50
C GLY A 65 -0.46 -7.10 7.34
N ILE A 66 -0.23 -7.95 6.34
CA ILE A 66 0.72 -7.70 5.23
C ILE A 66 0.06 -7.60 3.85
N ALA A 67 -1.27 -7.62 3.79
CA ALA A 67 -2.00 -7.69 2.53
C ALA A 67 -1.71 -6.47 1.62
N VAL A 68 -1.65 -5.27 2.21
CA VAL A 68 -1.30 -4.03 1.48
C VAL A 68 0.17 -4.05 1.02
N ALA A 69 1.08 -4.58 1.85
CA ALA A 69 2.49 -4.75 1.49
C ALA A 69 2.66 -5.65 0.26
N MET A 70 1.94 -6.77 0.22
CA MET A 70 1.92 -7.68 -0.94
C MET A 70 1.29 -7.01 -2.17
N GLY A 71 0.27 -6.17 -1.97
CA GLY A 71 -0.27 -5.32 -3.03
C GLY A 71 0.80 -4.48 -3.72
N ILE A 72 1.73 -3.89 -2.95
CA ILE A 72 2.88 -3.14 -3.49
C ILE A 72 3.89 -4.06 -4.16
N VAL A 73 4.26 -5.18 -3.52
CA VAL A 73 5.23 -6.14 -4.09
C VAL A 73 4.77 -6.66 -5.45
N TYR A 74 3.48 -6.91 -5.64
CA TYR A 74 2.94 -7.44 -6.91
C TYR A 74 2.76 -6.41 -8.02
N LEU A 75 2.82 -5.11 -7.72
CA LEU A 75 2.82 -4.08 -8.76
C LEU A 75 4.10 -4.15 -9.60
N LEU A 76 5.22 -4.47 -8.95
CA LEU A 76 6.53 -4.61 -9.55
C LEU A 76 7.10 -5.99 -9.20
N PRO A 77 6.73 -7.04 -9.94
CA PRO A 77 7.29 -8.38 -9.72
C PRO A 77 8.76 -8.37 -10.15
N VAL A 78 9.65 -7.96 -9.22
CA VAL A 78 11.10 -7.83 -9.42
C VAL A 78 11.69 -9.13 -9.95
N GLU A 79 11.07 -10.26 -9.61
CA GLU A 79 11.46 -11.60 -10.04
C GLU A 79 11.28 -11.86 -11.55
N SER A 80 10.45 -11.04 -12.19
CA SER A 80 10.22 -11.07 -13.64
C SER A 80 10.95 -9.92 -14.36
N LEU A 81 11.45 -8.93 -13.62
CA LEU A 81 11.96 -7.67 -14.18
C LEU A 81 13.47 -7.50 -14.06
N VAL A 82 14.17 -8.34 -13.30
CA VAL A 82 15.61 -8.21 -13.18
C VAL A 82 16.30 -9.51 -13.59
N ASP A 83 17.37 -9.34 -14.34
CA ASP A 83 18.33 -10.38 -14.69
C ASP A 83 19.13 -10.81 -13.45
N GLN A 84 20.18 -11.61 -13.61
CA GLN A 84 21.03 -11.98 -12.49
C GLN A 84 21.93 -10.83 -12.00
N ASN A 85 21.81 -9.60 -12.55
CA ASN A 85 22.65 -8.48 -12.15
C ASN A 85 22.02 -7.67 -11.01
N VAL A 86 22.62 -7.79 -9.83
CA VAL A 86 22.22 -7.08 -8.61
C VAL A 86 22.27 -5.55 -8.76
N TYR A 87 23.14 -5.00 -9.60
CA TYR A 87 23.22 -3.55 -9.84
C TYR A 87 21.97 -3.01 -10.53
N HIS A 88 21.33 -3.79 -11.41
CA HIS A 88 20.07 -3.39 -12.03
C HIS A 88 18.93 -3.33 -11.00
N SER A 89 18.88 -4.28 -10.05
CA SER A 89 17.94 -4.23 -8.92
C SER A 89 18.17 -2.98 -8.06
N ILE A 90 19.43 -2.66 -7.75
CA ILE A 90 19.78 -1.47 -6.97
C ILE A 90 19.40 -0.19 -7.71
N ALA A 91 19.69 -0.08 -9.01
CA ALA A 91 19.33 1.07 -9.82
C ALA A 91 17.81 1.30 -9.82
N MET A 92 17.02 0.23 -10.00
CA MET A 92 15.56 0.29 -9.98
C MET A 92 15.02 0.75 -8.63
N VAL A 93 15.44 0.11 -7.55
CA VAL A 93 14.99 0.41 -6.19
C VAL A 93 15.45 1.81 -5.75
N GLY A 94 16.67 2.20 -6.07
CA GLY A 94 17.19 3.53 -5.80
C GLY A 94 16.37 4.60 -6.50
N ALA A 95 16.10 4.42 -7.80
CA ALA A 95 15.36 5.38 -8.61
C ALA A 95 13.92 5.60 -8.12
N LEU A 96 13.20 4.52 -7.79
CA LEU A 96 11.83 4.64 -7.32
C LEU A 96 11.75 5.36 -5.95
N ILE A 97 12.64 5.03 -5.01
CA ILE A 97 12.66 5.64 -3.67
C ILE A 97 13.04 7.11 -3.75
N VAL A 98 14.11 7.45 -4.48
CA VAL A 98 14.59 8.82 -4.61
C VAL A 98 13.53 9.70 -5.26
N ALA A 99 12.87 9.23 -6.33
CA ALA A 99 11.79 9.97 -6.98
C ALA A 99 10.62 10.25 -6.03
N ALA A 100 10.19 9.25 -5.27
CA ALA A 100 9.10 9.39 -4.31
C ALA A 100 9.44 10.35 -3.17
N ILE A 101 10.68 10.29 -2.63
CA ILE A 101 11.15 11.22 -1.59
C ILE A 101 11.21 12.66 -2.11
N ILE A 102 11.80 12.88 -3.30
CA ILE A 102 11.92 14.22 -3.89
C ILE A 102 10.54 14.86 -4.04
N TRP A 103 9.58 14.11 -4.58
CA TRP A 103 8.23 14.63 -4.78
C TRP A 103 7.50 14.92 -3.47
N ASN A 104 7.58 14.00 -2.50
CA ASN A 104 6.98 14.23 -1.18
C ASN A 104 7.58 15.48 -0.53
N LEU A 105 8.91 15.55 -0.36
CA LEU A 105 9.56 16.73 0.22
C LEU A 105 9.21 18.03 -0.50
N GLY A 106 9.15 18.01 -1.84
CA GLY A 106 8.74 19.16 -2.64
C GLY A 106 7.31 19.61 -2.32
N THR A 107 6.35 18.69 -2.29
CA THR A 107 4.95 19.02 -1.98
C THR A 107 4.75 19.49 -0.53
N TRP A 108 5.47 18.92 0.45
CA TRP A 108 5.46 19.41 1.83
C TRP A 108 6.10 20.79 1.97
N TYR A 109 7.17 21.06 1.22
CA TYR A 109 7.81 22.37 1.24
C TYR A 109 6.81 23.48 0.88
N TYR A 110 5.97 23.23 -0.13
CA TYR A 110 4.86 24.11 -0.54
C TYR A 110 3.59 23.96 0.31
N GLY A 111 3.57 23.07 1.30
CA GLY A 111 2.43 22.84 2.19
C GLY A 111 1.20 22.28 1.47
N LEU A 112 1.40 21.57 0.35
CA LEU A 112 0.34 20.95 -0.44
C LEU A 112 0.10 19.51 0.08
N PRO A 113 -1.15 19.13 0.44
CA PRO A 113 -1.46 17.76 0.81
C PRO A 113 -1.38 16.87 -0.43
N SER A 114 -0.31 16.07 -0.48
CA SER A 114 0.01 15.13 -1.54
C SER A 114 -0.12 13.69 -1.05
N SER A 115 -0.36 12.75 -1.97
CA SER A 115 -0.45 11.33 -1.65
C SER A 115 0.89 10.64 -1.82
N SER A 116 1.49 10.18 -0.73
CA SER A 116 2.66 9.31 -0.77
C SER A 116 2.38 8.01 -1.53
N SER A 117 1.15 7.49 -1.48
CA SER A 117 0.73 6.32 -2.28
C SER A 117 0.86 6.57 -3.78
N HIS A 118 0.38 7.71 -4.28
CA HIS A 118 0.51 8.05 -5.70
C HIS A 118 1.97 8.28 -6.08
N ALA A 119 2.75 8.89 -5.19
CA ALA A 119 4.17 9.10 -5.42
C ALA A 119 4.92 7.76 -5.56
N LEU A 120 4.72 6.82 -4.62
CA LEU A 120 5.31 5.49 -4.63
C LEU A 120 4.83 4.66 -5.83
N ILE A 121 3.52 4.57 -6.06
CA ILE A 121 2.96 3.79 -7.16
C ILE A 121 3.39 4.38 -8.51
N GLY A 122 3.35 5.71 -8.67
CA GLY A 122 3.87 6.36 -9.87
C GLY A 122 5.35 6.07 -10.07
N SER A 123 6.17 6.11 -9.01
CA SER A 123 7.58 5.78 -9.11
C SER A 123 7.82 4.32 -9.54
N ILE A 124 7.03 3.38 -9.02
CA ILE A 124 7.05 1.96 -9.41
C ILE A 124 6.69 1.79 -10.89
N LEU A 125 5.59 2.41 -11.33
CA LEU A 125 5.15 2.35 -12.72
C LEU A 125 6.19 2.96 -13.66
N GLY A 126 6.81 4.08 -13.27
CA GLY A 126 7.84 4.75 -14.05
C GLY A 126 9.06 3.88 -14.29
N VAL A 127 9.56 3.19 -13.27
CA VAL A 127 10.68 2.25 -13.44
C VAL A 127 10.27 1.04 -14.26
N GLY A 128 9.11 0.44 -13.99
CA GLY A 128 8.64 -0.72 -14.76
C GLY A 128 8.42 -0.41 -16.25
N ILE A 129 7.95 0.79 -16.59
CA ILE A 129 7.84 1.24 -17.98
C ILE A 129 9.23 1.47 -18.58
N ALA A 130 10.12 2.19 -17.88
CA ALA A 130 11.47 2.44 -18.37
C ALA A 130 12.24 1.13 -18.61
N PHE A 131 12.06 0.13 -17.76
CA PHE A 131 12.59 -1.22 -17.96
C PHE A 131 12.04 -1.88 -19.24
N SER A 132 10.73 -1.80 -19.48
CA SER A 132 10.09 -2.38 -20.67
C SER A 132 10.51 -1.75 -22.00
N LEU A 133 11.16 -0.58 -21.96
CA LEU A 133 11.71 0.09 -23.14
C LEU A 133 13.15 -0.34 -23.43
N LEU A 134 13.78 -1.14 -22.57
CA LEU A 134 15.13 -1.64 -22.80
C LEU A 134 15.14 -2.77 -23.85
N PRO A 135 16.16 -2.84 -24.72
CA PRO A 135 16.25 -3.85 -25.80
C PRO A 135 16.19 -5.30 -25.31
N ASP A 136 16.71 -5.58 -24.12
CA ASP A 136 16.81 -6.94 -23.55
C ASP A 136 15.54 -7.38 -22.79
N SER A 137 14.49 -6.56 -22.79
CA SER A 137 13.27 -6.88 -22.03
C SER A 137 12.36 -7.82 -22.82
N ASN A 138 12.11 -9.03 -22.30
CA ASN A 138 11.25 -10.05 -22.90
C ASN A 138 9.74 -9.72 -22.79
N GLY A 139 9.34 -8.45 -22.90
CA GLY A 139 7.95 -7.99 -22.74
C GLY A 139 7.40 -8.11 -21.31
N SER A 140 8.25 -8.52 -20.35
CA SER A 140 7.94 -8.53 -18.92
C SER A 140 8.02 -7.10 -18.40
N ALA A 141 6.87 -6.56 -18.00
CA ALA A 141 6.71 -5.19 -17.52
C ALA A 141 5.82 -5.15 -16.26
N VAL A 142 5.46 -3.94 -15.84
CA VAL A 142 4.44 -3.66 -14.84
C VAL A 142 3.25 -4.62 -14.96
N ASN A 143 2.78 -5.14 -13.83
CA ASN A 143 1.53 -5.89 -13.81
C ASN A 143 0.34 -4.95 -14.07
N TRP A 144 -0.05 -4.77 -15.33
CA TRP A 144 -1.12 -3.84 -15.72
C TRP A 144 -2.46 -4.15 -15.08
N THR A 145 -2.79 -5.42 -14.86
CA THR A 145 -4.01 -5.80 -14.14
C THR A 145 -3.97 -5.27 -12.71
N LYS A 146 -2.84 -5.45 -12.00
CA LYS A 146 -2.67 -4.94 -10.63
C LYS A 146 -2.57 -3.42 -10.58
N ALA A 147 -1.92 -2.81 -11.57
CA ALA A 147 -1.82 -1.36 -11.72
C ALA A 147 -3.21 -0.74 -11.92
N LEU A 148 -4.08 -1.35 -12.73
CA LEU A 148 -5.46 -0.91 -12.92
C LEU A 148 -6.30 -1.11 -11.65
N GLU A 149 -6.23 -2.27 -11.00
CA GLU A 149 -6.92 -2.51 -9.70
C GLU A 149 -6.51 -1.44 -8.66
N THR A 150 -5.22 -1.15 -8.58
CA THR A 150 -4.66 -0.18 -7.64
C THR A 150 -5.05 1.25 -8.02
N GLY A 151 -4.90 1.62 -9.29
CA GLY A 151 -5.29 2.94 -9.81
C GLY A 151 -6.78 3.22 -9.63
N ALA A 152 -7.63 2.20 -9.81
CA ALA A 152 -9.05 2.30 -9.54
C ALA A 152 -9.32 2.61 -8.06
N SER A 153 -8.67 1.90 -7.12
CA SER A 153 -8.80 2.18 -5.69
C SER A 153 -8.37 3.61 -5.33
N LEU A 154 -7.28 4.11 -5.92
CA LEU A 154 -6.79 5.47 -5.73
C LEU A 154 -7.76 6.55 -6.25
N LEU A 155 -8.44 6.30 -7.37
CA LEU A 155 -9.40 7.23 -7.99
C LEU A 155 -10.78 7.20 -7.31
N ILE A 156 -11.23 6.02 -6.92
CA ILE A 156 -12.59 5.79 -6.40
C ILE A 156 -12.68 6.18 -4.92
N SER A 157 -11.66 5.89 -4.12
CA SER A 157 -11.67 6.13 -2.67
C SER A 157 -11.97 7.59 -2.26
N PRO A 158 -11.50 8.65 -2.97
CA PRO A 158 -11.82 10.03 -2.62
C PRO A 158 -13.30 10.38 -2.92
N ILE A 159 -13.87 9.83 -4.00
CA ILE A 159 -15.29 10.04 -4.36
C ILE A 159 -16.20 9.46 -3.29
N PHE A 160 -15.88 8.26 -2.81
CA PHE A 160 -16.61 7.64 -1.70
C PHE A 160 -16.39 8.40 -0.40
N GLY A 161 -15.17 8.84 -0.09
CA GLY A 161 -14.88 9.67 1.09
C GLY A 161 -15.73 10.94 1.12
N PHE A 162 -15.81 11.66 0.00
CA PHE A 162 -16.67 12.83 -0.15
C PHE A 162 -18.16 12.50 0.02
N SER A 163 -18.67 11.52 -0.73
CA SER A 163 -20.11 11.21 -0.79
C SER A 163 -20.63 10.60 0.51
N LEU A 164 -19.89 9.66 1.10
CA LEU A 164 -20.27 9.03 2.37
C LEU A 164 -20.24 10.04 3.51
N THR A 165 -19.35 11.03 3.48
CA THR A 165 -19.35 12.09 4.51
C THR A 165 -20.56 13.01 4.38
N ILE A 166 -21.04 13.29 3.17
CA ILE A 166 -22.30 14.02 2.98
C ILE A 166 -23.47 13.25 3.59
N ILE A 167 -23.55 11.94 3.31
CA ILE A 167 -24.58 11.06 3.86
C ILE A 167 -24.48 11.03 5.39
N MET A 168 -23.27 10.84 5.94
CA MET A 168 -23.04 10.85 7.39
C MET A 168 -23.47 12.18 8.03
N MET A 169 -23.14 13.31 7.43
CA MET A 169 -23.55 14.63 7.92
C MET A 169 -25.07 14.82 7.85
N PHE A 170 -25.74 14.31 6.81
CA PHE A 170 -27.20 14.31 6.72
C PHE A 170 -27.83 13.47 7.83
N LEU A 171 -27.34 12.26 8.06
CA LEU A 171 -27.80 11.38 9.14
C LEU A 171 -27.58 12.02 10.52
N LEU A 172 -26.40 12.61 10.76
CA LEU A 172 -26.11 13.32 12.00
C LEU A 172 -27.09 14.48 12.21
N LYS A 173 -27.34 15.31 11.19
CA LYS A 173 -28.31 16.41 11.28
C LYS A 173 -29.75 15.92 11.51
N ARG A 174 -30.09 14.72 11.02
CA ARG A 174 -31.44 14.13 11.15
C ARG A 174 -31.68 13.54 12.54
N PHE A 175 -30.68 12.86 13.10
CA PHE A 175 -30.82 12.05 14.32
C PHE A 175 -30.22 12.68 15.58
N VAL A 176 -29.19 13.53 15.45
CA VAL A 176 -28.55 14.17 16.61
C VAL A 176 -29.24 15.49 16.92
N GLN A 177 -30.00 15.52 18.00
CA GLN A 177 -30.76 16.71 18.43
C GLN A 177 -29.87 17.78 19.09
N THR A 178 -28.70 17.40 19.59
CA THR A 178 -27.81 18.29 20.33
C THR A 178 -27.07 19.26 19.42
N LYS A 179 -27.42 20.55 19.47
CA LYS A 179 -26.77 21.61 18.68
C LYS A 179 -25.28 21.82 18.98
N ALA A 180 -24.78 21.33 20.11
CA ALA A 180 -23.39 21.57 20.55
C ALA A 180 -22.33 21.01 19.59
N ILE A 181 -22.58 19.86 18.95
CA ILE A 181 -21.62 19.23 18.03
C ILE A 181 -21.54 19.96 16.67
N PHE A 182 -22.60 20.69 16.31
CA PHE A 182 -22.67 21.46 15.06
C PHE A 182 -22.14 22.89 15.20
N ARG A 183 -21.61 23.26 16.38
CA ARG A 183 -21.01 24.58 16.59
C ARG A 183 -19.54 24.56 16.20
N GLU A 184 -19.04 25.73 15.83
CA GLU A 184 -17.61 25.95 15.61
C GLU A 184 -16.84 25.84 16.94
N PRO A 185 -15.58 25.35 16.88
CA PRO A 185 -14.72 25.28 18.04
C PRO A 185 -14.46 26.64 18.68
N HIS A 186 -14.42 26.68 20.01
CA HIS A 186 -14.02 27.89 20.72
C HIS A 186 -12.49 28.02 20.67
N LYS A 187 -11.98 29.23 20.40
CA LYS A 187 -10.54 29.48 20.18
C LYS A 187 -9.63 29.05 21.34
N ARG A 188 -10.13 28.98 22.58
CA ARG A 188 -9.31 28.72 23.79
C ARG A 188 -9.92 27.75 24.80
N LYS A 189 -11.08 27.14 24.49
CA LYS A 189 -11.76 26.23 25.43
C LYS A 189 -11.89 24.83 24.81
N PRO A 190 -11.65 23.76 25.60
CA PRO A 190 -11.86 22.41 25.13
C PRO A 190 -13.36 22.16 24.88
N PRO A 191 -13.70 21.22 23.98
CA PRO A 191 -15.07 20.82 23.76
C PRO A 191 -15.63 20.09 25.00
N PRO A 192 -16.97 20.00 25.13
CA PRO A 192 -17.61 19.10 26.10
C PRO A 192 -17.01 17.69 26.06
N ILE A 193 -16.91 17.04 27.22
CA ILE A 193 -16.17 15.78 27.39
C ILE A 193 -16.61 14.71 26.37
N TRP A 194 -17.91 14.56 26.13
CA TRP A 194 -18.41 13.56 25.18
C TRP A 194 -17.98 13.85 23.72
N ILE A 195 -18.00 15.12 23.29
CA ILE A 195 -17.49 15.54 21.95
C ILE A 195 -15.98 15.32 21.90
N ARG A 196 -15.28 15.66 22.98
CA ARG A 196 -13.84 15.46 23.11
C ARG A 196 -13.46 13.99 22.93
N LEU A 197 -14.19 13.08 23.58
CA LEU A 197 -13.98 11.63 23.46
C LEU A 197 -14.24 11.12 22.04
N ILE A 198 -15.29 11.61 21.37
CA ILE A 198 -15.56 11.25 19.97
C ILE A 198 -14.39 11.67 19.07
N LEU A 199 -13.92 12.92 19.19
CA LEU A 199 -12.83 13.43 18.36
C LEU A 199 -11.51 12.68 18.61
N ILE A 200 -11.22 12.33 19.87
CA ILE A 200 -10.05 11.51 20.20
C ILE A 200 -10.21 10.10 19.62
N ALA A 201 -11.40 9.50 19.70
CA ALA A 201 -11.65 8.19 19.14
C ALA A 201 -11.52 8.17 17.61
N THR A 202 -12.08 9.16 16.90
CA THR A 202 -11.96 9.25 15.44
C THR A 202 -10.53 9.53 14.99
N CYS A 203 -9.80 10.42 15.68
CA CYS A 203 -8.36 10.64 15.49
C CYS A 203 -7.55 9.35 15.70
N THR A 204 -7.91 8.55 16.70
CA THR A 204 -7.28 7.26 17.01
C THR A 204 -7.51 6.27 15.87
N LEU A 205 -8.75 6.12 15.41
CA LEU A 205 -9.10 5.23 14.31
C LEU A 205 -8.39 5.62 13.02
N VAL A 206 -8.36 6.91 12.66
CA VAL A 206 -7.62 7.38 11.48
C VAL A 206 -6.14 7.08 11.63
N SER A 207 -5.52 7.36 12.78
CA SER A 207 -4.09 7.08 13.00
C SER A 207 -3.76 5.58 12.90
N TYR A 208 -4.60 4.73 13.48
CA TYR A 208 -4.43 3.28 13.42
C TYR A 208 -4.55 2.75 11.99
N PHE A 209 -5.62 3.12 11.27
CA PHE A 209 -5.83 2.65 9.91
C PHE A 209 -4.86 3.27 8.91
N HIS A 210 -4.38 4.48 9.19
CA HIS A 210 -3.27 5.08 8.48
C HIS A 210 -2.03 4.19 8.61
N GLY A 211 -1.61 3.86 9.84
CA GLY A 211 -0.48 2.94 10.06
C GLY A 211 -0.64 1.59 9.37
N SER A 212 -1.83 0.99 9.45
CA SER A 212 -2.08 -0.33 8.84
C SER A 212 -2.17 -0.32 7.31
N ASN A 213 -2.38 0.83 6.67
CA ASN A 213 -2.33 0.96 5.22
C ASN A 213 -0.97 1.50 4.75
N ASP A 214 -0.58 2.68 5.22
CA ASP A 214 0.60 3.40 4.77
C ASP A 214 1.90 2.76 5.24
N GLY A 215 1.99 2.36 6.52
CA GLY A 215 3.14 1.62 7.00
C GLY A 215 3.33 0.30 6.26
N GLN A 216 2.25 -0.35 5.83
CA GLN A 216 2.36 -1.56 5.02
C GLN A 216 2.88 -1.31 3.60
N LYS A 217 2.72 -0.10 3.05
CA LYS A 217 3.39 0.28 1.79
C LYS A 217 4.90 0.35 1.97
N GLY A 218 5.37 0.88 3.11
CA GLY A 218 6.78 0.86 3.49
C GLY A 218 7.34 -0.54 3.69
N VAL A 219 6.56 -1.43 4.31
CA VAL A 219 6.92 -2.85 4.43
C VAL A 219 7.05 -3.48 3.04
N GLY A 220 6.08 -3.26 2.15
CA GLY A 220 6.13 -3.74 0.77
C GLY A 220 7.33 -3.20 -0.01
N LEU A 221 7.64 -1.90 0.17
CA LEU A 221 8.81 -1.27 -0.41
C LEU A 221 10.09 -1.95 0.05
N ILE A 222 10.32 -2.12 1.36
CA ILE A 222 11.51 -2.80 1.88
C ILE A 222 11.58 -4.26 1.40
N MET A 223 10.44 -4.95 1.31
CA MET A 223 10.40 -6.30 0.75
C MET A 223 10.85 -6.32 -0.72
N LEU A 224 10.48 -5.33 -1.54
CA LEU A 224 11.00 -5.20 -2.91
C LEU A 224 12.53 -5.05 -2.93
N ILE A 225 13.10 -4.29 -1.99
CA ILE A 225 14.57 -4.13 -1.84
C ILE A 225 15.22 -5.47 -1.51
N LEU A 226 14.70 -6.15 -0.50
CA LEU A 226 15.26 -7.41 0.00
C LEU A 226 15.13 -8.53 -1.02
N ILE A 227 13.97 -8.66 -1.67
CA ILE A 227 13.74 -9.64 -2.72
C ILE A 227 14.61 -9.33 -3.95
N GLY A 228 14.79 -8.06 -4.29
CA GLY A 228 15.58 -7.66 -5.47
C GLY A 228 17.09 -7.80 -5.30
N ILE A 229 17.63 -7.54 -4.10
CA ILE A 229 19.08 -7.50 -3.86
C ILE A 229 19.59 -8.78 -3.19
N VAL A 230 18.81 -9.38 -2.29
CA VAL A 230 19.19 -10.59 -1.52
C VAL A 230 18.09 -11.68 -1.59
N PRO A 231 17.67 -12.09 -2.80
CA PRO A 231 16.54 -13.00 -3.00
C PRO A 231 16.69 -14.33 -2.26
N VAL A 232 17.91 -14.88 -2.19
CA VAL A 232 18.19 -16.18 -1.55
C VAL A 232 17.71 -16.24 -0.08
N HIS A 233 17.73 -15.11 0.62
CA HIS A 233 17.35 -15.04 2.03
C HIS A 233 15.86 -14.70 2.22
N PHE A 234 15.26 -13.94 1.30
CA PHE A 234 13.93 -13.35 1.47
C PHE A 234 12.87 -13.89 0.50
N ALA A 235 13.22 -14.76 -0.44
CA ALA A 235 12.27 -15.31 -1.40
C ALA A 235 11.18 -16.16 -0.75
N LEU A 236 11.53 -16.94 0.29
CA LEU A 236 10.66 -17.89 0.96
C LEU A 236 10.63 -17.68 2.48
N ASN A 237 9.46 -17.90 3.07
CA ASN A 237 9.26 -17.90 4.51
C ASN A 237 9.91 -19.13 5.13
N GLN A 238 11.00 -18.92 5.85
CA GLN A 238 11.80 -20.00 6.45
C GLN A 238 11.12 -20.68 7.64
N LYS A 239 9.97 -20.17 8.11
CA LYS A 239 9.24 -20.72 9.27
C LYS A 239 8.21 -21.79 8.89
N LEU A 240 7.89 -21.95 7.60
CA LEU A 240 6.85 -22.87 7.15
C LEU A 240 7.40 -24.26 6.88
N ASN A 241 6.53 -25.27 6.99
CA ASN A 241 6.89 -26.66 6.74
C ASN A 241 6.75 -26.97 5.24
N PRO A 242 7.82 -27.41 4.55
CA PRO A 242 7.74 -27.86 3.15
C PRO A 242 6.65 -28.91 2.86
N LEU A 243 6.20 -29.67 3.85
CA LEU A 243 5.07 -30.62 3.69
C LEU A 243 3.75 -29.91 3.35
N ASP A 244 3.50 -28.71 3.87
CA ASP A 244 2.30 -27.92 3.60
C ASP A 244 2.23 -27.51 2.11
N MET A 245 3.40 -27.26 1.50
CA MET A 245 3.52 -27.01 0.07
C MET A 245 3.10 -28.26 -0.73
N ARG A 246 3.58 -29.45 -0.34
CA ARG A 246 3.26 -30.70 -1.05
C ARG A 246 1.78 -31.07 -0.95
N GLU A 247 1.15 -30.86 0.20
CA GLU A 247 -0.30 -31.04 0.34
C GLU A 247 -1.05 -30.11 -0.62
N SER A 248 -0.65 -28.84 -0.69
CA SER A 248 -1.25 -27.87 -1.59
C SER A 248 -1.06 -28.25 -3.06
N LEU A 249 0.13 -28.71 -3.44
CA LEU A 249 0.42 -29.19 -4.80
C LEU A 249 -0.43 -30.41 -5.17
N SER A 250 -0.54 -31.39 -4.27
CA SER A 250 -1.37 -32.58 -4.47
C SER A 250 -2.85 -32.23 -4.66
N ASN A 251 -3.37 -31.28 -3.88
CA ASN A 251 -4.76 -30.82 -4.01
C ASN A 251 -5.01 -30.09 -5.34
N ILE A 252 -4.05 -29.26 -5.77
CA ILE A 252 -4.10 -28.57 -7.07
C ILE A 252 -4.09 -29.58 -8.22
N GLU A 253 -3.20 -30.56 -8.18
CA GLU A 253 -3.11 -31.61 -9.21
C GLU A 253 -4.36 -32.48 -9.25
N LEU A 254 -4.95 -32.81 -8.09
CA LEU A 254 -6.22 -33.53 -8.00
C LEU A 254 -7.36 -32.77 -8.68
N VAL A 255 -7.50 -31.47 -8.40
CA VAL A 255 -8.54 -30.64 -9.04
C VAL A 255 -8.29 -30.50 -10.54
N MET A 256 -7.05 -30.25 -10.94
CA MET A 256 -6.66 -30.11 -12.35
C MET A 256 -6.77 -31.42 -13.14
N GLY A 257 -6.69 -32.57 -12.47
CA GLY A 257 -6.91 -33.88 -13.08
C GLY A 257 -8.37 -34.13 -13.49
N LYS A 258 -9.32 -33.41 -12.88
CA LYS A 258 -10.75 -33.50 -13.21
C LYS A 258 -11.14 -32.70 -14.45
N LEU A 259 -10.28 -31.77 -14.89
CA LEU A 259 -10.54 -30.95 -16.07
C LEU A 259 -10.28 -31.74 -17.34
N ASN A 260 -11.22 -31.68 -18.29
CA ASN A 260 -11.03 -32.23 -19.63
C ASN A 260 -10.44 -31.15 -20.56
N PRO A 261 -9.18 -31.27 -21.02
CA PRO A 261 -8.57 -30.28 -21.89
C PRO A 261 -9.29 -30.10 -23.24
N GLU A 262 -9.99 -31.13 -23.73
CA GLU A 262 -10.62 -31.09 -25.06
C GLU A 262 -11.82 -30.15 -25.13
N THR A 263 -12.48 -29.87 -24.01
CA THR A 263 -13.63 -28.95 -23.93
C THR A 263 -13.22 -27.51 -23.67
N MET A 264 -11.94 -27.25 -23.42
CA MET A 264 -11.39 -25.95 -23.04
C MET A 264 -10.91 -25.16 -24.26
N SER A 265 -10.84 -23.83 -24.12
CA SER A 265 -10.24 -22.98 -25.15
C SER A 265 -8.74 -23.25 -25.30
N GLN A 266 -8.12 -22.85 -26.43
CA GLN A 266 -6.67 -22.97 -26.61
C GLN A 266 -5.89 -22.19 -25.53
N ALA A 267 -6.38 -21.00 -25.15
CA ALA A 267 -5.76 -20.19 -24.10
C ALA A 267 -5.85 -20.88 -22.73
N ASP A 268 -7.00 -21.46 -22.38
CA ASP A 268 -7.19 -22.16 -21.11
C ASP A 268 -6.36 -23.45 -21.04
N ARG A 269 -6.21 -24.17 -22.18
CA ARG A 269 -5.32 -25.32 -22.29
C ARG A 269 -3.86 -24.95 -22.03
N GLN A 270 -3.40 -23.81 -22.57
CA GLN A 270 -2.05 -23.32 -22.32
C GLN A 270 -1.86 -22.95 -20.84
N LEU A 271 -2.83 -22.25 -20.23
CA LEU A 271 -2.78 -21.92 -18.80
C LEU A 271 -2.71 -23.18 -17.94
N LEU A 272 -3.52 -24.19 -18.24
CA LEU A 272 -3.52 -25.47 -17.52
C LEU A 272 -2.19 -26.21 -17.68
N ALA A 273 -1.64 -26.28 -18.90
CA ALA A 273 -0.35 -26.91 -19.17
C ALA A 273 0.78 -26.21 -18.39
N ASP A 274 0.80 -24.89 -18.44
CA ASP A 274 1.78 -24.09 -17.71
C ASP A 274 1.70 -24.31 -16.19
N ILE A 275 0.48 -24.37 -15.61
CA ILE A 275 0.32 -24.64 -14.18
C ILE A 275 0.86 -26.04 -13.86
N ARG A 276 0.54 -27.07 -14.66
CA ARG A 276 1.07 -28.43 -14.47
C ARG A 276 2.60 -28.47 -14.49
N THR A 277 3.23 -27.79 -15.45
CA THR A 277 4.69 -27.72 -15.51
C THR A 277 5.28 -27.12 -14.23
N GLN A 278 4.69 -26.04 -13.71
CA GLN A 278 5.16 -25.40 -12.49
C GLN A 278 4.90 -26.26 -11.24
N THR A 279 3.74 -26.91 -11.12
CA THR A 279 3.43 -27.77 -9.96
C THR A 279 4.34 -28.99 -9.91
N THR A 280 4.58 -29.65 -11.04
CA THR A 280 5.50 -30.79 -11.12
C THR A 280 6.93 -30.38 -10.77
N THR A 281 7.39 -29.22 -11.25
CA THR A 281 8.71 -28.69 -10.89
C THR A 281 8.83 -28.44 -9.39
N LEU A 282 7.79 -27.86 -8.78
CA LEU A 282 7.77 -27.64 -7.34
C LEU A 282 7.71 -28.94 -6.54
N ASP A 283 6.91 -29.94 -6.93
CA ASP A 283 6.87 -31.21 -6.20
C ASP A 283 8.23 -31.92 -6.22
N GLN A 284 8.95 -31.89 -7.34
CA GLN A 284 10.31 -32.41 -7.44
C GLN A 284 11.29 -31.70 -6.49
N ILE A 285 11.22 -30.37 -6.41
CA ILE A 285 12.10 -29.57 -5.54
C ILE A 285 11.82 -29.85 -4.05
N PHE A 286 10.54 -30.01 -3.69
CA PHE A 286 10.09 -30.23 -2.32
C PHE A 286 10.13 -31.71 -1.90
N ALA A 287 10.41 -32.63 -2.83
CA ALA A 287 10.46 -34.07 -2.57
C ALA A 287 11.47 -34.41 -1.45
N GLY A 288 10.97 -35.07 -0.40
CA GLY A 288 11.78 -35.51 0.74
C GLY A 288 12.29 -34.38 1.64
N LYS A 289 11.82 -33.14 1.46
CA LYS A 289 12.23 -31.98 2.27
C LYS A 289 11.27 -31.78 3.44
N THR A 290 11.82 -31.54 4.62
CA THR A 290 11.07 -31.28 5.87
C THR A 290 11.39 -29.93 6.50
N ASP A 291 12.43 -29.25 5.99
CA ASP A 291 12.81 -27.90 6.42
C ASP A 291 13.18 -27.06 5.19
N VAL A 292 12.75 -25.80 5.14
CA VAL A 292 13.07 -24.84 4.06
C VAL A 292 14.58 -24.67 3.88
N LYS A 293 15.37 -24.84 4.95
CA LYS A 293 16.84 -24.80 4.89
C LYS A 293 17.44 -25.91 4.04
N GLN A 294 16.73 -27.04 3.85
CA GLN A 294 17.15 -28.14 2.99
C GLN A 294 16.90 -27.88 1.50
N LEU A 295 16.15 -26.81 1.17
CA LEU A 295 15.95 -26.38 -0.21
C LEU A 295 17.22 -25.71 -0.74
N PRO A 296 17.67 -26.05 -1.95
CA PRO A 296 18.84 -25.42 -2.57
C PRO A 296 18.65 -23.90 -2.64
N GLU A 297 19.65 -23.16 -2.18
CA GLU A 297 19.61 -21.69 -2.11
C GLU A 297 19.33 -21.04 -3.46
N GLN A 298 19.97 -21.57 -4.51
CA GLN A 298 19.80 -21.12 -5.90
C GLN A 298 18.39 -21.36 -6.44
N SER A 299 17.66 -22.35 -5.92
CA SER A 299 16.30 -22.66 -6.35
C SER A 299 15.24 -21.83 -5.64
N ARG A 300 15.55 -21.14 -4.52
CA ARG A 300 14.54 -20.42 -3.72
C ARG A 300 13.85 -19.30 -4.50
N PHE A 301 14.59 -18.61 -5.35
CA PHE A 301 14.04 -17.57 -6.21
C PHE A 301 13.13 -18.14 -7.30
N GLU A 302 13.53 -19.26 -7.91
CA GLU A 302 12.70 -19.98 -8.90
C GLU A 302 11.43 -20.55 -8.27
N ILE A 303 11.49 -21.05 -7.03
CA ILE A 303 10.30 -21.50 -6.28
C ILE A 303 9.32 -20.35 -6.09
N ARG A 304 9.81 -19.17 -5.66
CA ARG A 304 8.98 -17.97 -5.51
C ARG A 304 8.32 -17.59 -6.83
N LYS A 305 9.10 -17.55 -7.92
CA LYS A 305 8.62 -17.25 -9.26
C LYS A 305 7.55 -18.25 -9.72
N ALA A 306 7.77 -19.54 -9.50
CA ALA A 306 6.81 -20.60 -9.82
C ALA A 306 5.48 -20.43 -9.06
N ILE A 307 5.54 -20.15 -7.75
CA ILE A 307 4.34 -19.89 -6.93
C ILE A 307 3.55 -18.68 -7.46
N LEU A 308 4.23 -17.59 -7.81
CA LEU A 308 3.59 -16.39 -8.38
C LEU A 308 2.96 -16.68 -9.75
N LEU A 309 3.64 -17.44 -10.61
CA LEU A 309 3.12 -17.84 -11.92
C LEU A 309 1.90 -18.74 -11.79
N ILE A 310 1.95 -19.75 -10.90
CA ILE A 310 0.80 -20.61 -10.59
C ILE A 310 -0.36 -19.74 -10.14
N HIS A 311 -0.17 -18.85 -9.17
CA HIS A 311 -1.26 -17.99 -8.68
C HIS A 311 -1.90 -17.15 -9.80
N ASN A 312 -1.07 -16.46 -10.58
CA ASN A 312 -1.56 -15.57 -11.65
C ASN A 312 -2.29 -16.34 -12.75
N LYS A 313 -1.79 -17.52 -13.14
CA LYS A 313 -2.41 -18.37 -14.16
C LYS A 313 -3.67 -19.04 -13.62
N SER A 314 -3.64 -19.51 -12.38
CA SER A 314 -4.79 -20.05 -11.64
C SER A 314 -5.95 -19.06 -11.57
N LYS A 315 -5.69 -17.79 -11.22
CA LYS A 315 -6.72 -16.74 -11.18
C LYS A 315 -7.39 -16.55 -12.55
N LYS A 316 -6.61 -16.58 -13.63
CA LYS A 316 -7.13 -16.47 -15.01
C LYS A 316 -7.94 -17.70 -15.42
N LEU A 317 -7.43 -18.89 -15.12
CA LEU A 317 -8.09 -20.16 -15.46
C LEU A 317 -9.44 -20.30 -14.75
N VAL A 318 -9.48 -20.02 -13.45
CA VAL A 318 -10.70 -20.12 -12.63
C VAL A 318 -11.74 -19.03 -12.97
N ALA A 319 -11.30 -17.91 -13.55
CA ALA A 319 -12.20 -16.86 -14.03
C ALA A 319 -12.82 -17.16 -15.40
N SER A 320 -12.33 -18.17 -16.14
CA SER A 320 -12.86 -18.54 -17.45
C SER A 320 -14.18 -19.31 -17.31
N GLU A 321 -15.24 -18.83 -17.96
CA GLU A 321 -16.56 -19.48 -17.98
C GLU A 321 -16.54 -20.89 -18.59
N LYS A 322 -15.52 -21.21 -19.39
CA LYS A 322 -15.36 -22.49 -20.10
C LYS A 322 -14.63 -23.56 -19.27
N VAL A 323 -14.30 -23.28 -18.02
CA VAL A 323 -13.64 -24.22 -17.11
C VAL A 323 -14.67 -24.78 -16.13
N PRO A 324 -15.18 -26.01 -16.36
CA PRO A 324 -16.21 -26.60 -15.52
C PRO A 324 -15.59 -27.10 -14.20
N LEU A 325 -15.64 -26.26 -13.16
CA LEU A 325 -15.27 -26.64 -11.80
C LEU A 325 -16.49 -26.65 -10.90
N SER A 326 -16.62 -27.69 -10.07
CA SER A 326 -17.60 -27.68 -8.99
C SER A 326 -17.24 -26.61 -7.96
N THR A 327 -18.23 -26.11 -7.21
CA THR A 327 -17.99 -25.11 -6.15
C THR A 327 -17.01 -25.62 -5.09
N ALA A 328 -17.03 -26.93 -4.81
CA ALA A 328 -16.11 -27.58 -3.89
C ALA A 328 -14.68 -27.61 -4.44
N ASP A 329 -14.50 -28.04 -5.70
CA ASP A 329 -13.18 -28.09 -6.34
C ASP A 329 -12.57 -26.70 -6.48
N ARG A 330 -13.38 -25.70 -6.82
CA ARG A 330 -12.93 -24.31 -6.88
C ARG A 330 -12.43 -23.82 -5.52
N LYS A 331 -13.17 -24.10 -4.43
CA LYS A 331 -12.75 -23.74 -3.08
C LYS A 331 -11.45 -24.44 -2.67
N THR A 332 -11.32 -25.74 -2.96
CA THR A 332 -10.09 -26.50 -2.67
C THR A 332 -8.89 -25.94 -3.44
N PHE A 333 -9.07 -25.64 -4.72
CA PHE A 333 -8.04 -25.06 -5.57
C PHE A 333 -7.61 -23.67 -5.09
N ASP A 334 -8.57 -22.77 -4.84
CA ASP A 334 -8.28 -21.41 -4.35
C ASP A 334 -7.60 -21.44 -2.97
N THR A 335 -8.04 -22.32 -2.08
CA THR A 335 -7.43 -22.50 -0.75
C THR A 335 -6.00 -23.03 -0.86
N SER A 336 -5.76 -24.02 -1.74
CA SER A 336 -4.42 -24.60 -1.93
C SER A 336 -3.45 -23.59 -2.56
N VAL A 337 -3.90 -22.82 -3.55
CA VAL A 337 -3.10 -21.73 -4.13
C VAL A 337 -2.81 -20.64 -3.10
N ALA A 338 -3.79 -20.30 -2.24
CA ALA A 338 -3.58 -19.35 -1.15
C ALA A 338 -2.58 -19.86 -0.10
N GLN A 339 -2.63 -21.16 0.23
CA GLN A 339 -1.70 -21.79 1.16
C GLN A 339 -0.27 -21.78 0.60
N MET A 340 -0.08 -22.13 -0.68
CA MET A 340 1.23 -22.02 -1.33
C MET A 340 1.81 -20.60 -1.25
N ARG A 341 0.96 -19.59 -1.45
CA ARG A 341 1.37 -18.19 -1.38
C ARG A 341 1.88 -17.78 -0.01
N THR A 342 1.49 -18.43 1.08
CA THR A 342 2.04 -18.11 2.42
C THR A 342 3.56 -18.30 2.51
N PHE A 343 4.16 -19.11 1.62
CA PHE A 343 5.61 -19.24 1.50
C PHE A 343 6.27 -17.99 0.91
N THR A 344 5.58 -17.26 0.05
CA THR A 344 6.12 -16.05 -0.60
C THR A 344 5.59 -14.77 0.04
N ASP A 345 4.43 -14.84 0.65
CA ASP A 345 3.68 -13.71 1.17
C ASP A 345 3.96 -13.58 2.65
N TYR A 346 5.16 -13.10 2.96
CA TYR A 346 5.54 -12.76 4.31
C TYR A 346 6.40 -11.50 4.33
N ALA A 347 6.44 -10.86 5.50
CA ALA A 347 7.45 -9.87 5.82
C ALA A 347 8.11 -10.28 7.13
N PRO A 348 9.46 -10.24 7.24
CA PRO A 348 10.14 -10.40 8.52
C PRO A 348 9.62 -9.39 9.54
N TRP A 349 9.54 -9.79 10.81
CA TRP A 349 8.98 -8.93 11.85
C TRP A 349 9.85 -7.67 12.05
N GLU A 350 11.16 -7.78 11.80
CA GLU A 350 12.14 -6.71 11.86
C GLU A 350 11.82 -5.60 10.85
N VAL A 351 11.36 -5.98 9.65
CA VAL A 351 10.94 -5.03 8.61
C VAL A 351 9.74 -4.24 9.08
N SER A 352 8.72 -4.92 9.63
CA SER A 352 7.54 -4.26 10.19
C SER A 352 7.90 -3.33 11.35
N LEU A 353 8.80 -3.74 12.24
CA LEU A 353 9.26 -2.89 13.35
C LEU A 353 10.00 -1.65 12.85
N MET A 354 10.91 -1.81 11.88
CA MET A 354 11.68 -0.70 11.31
C MET A 354 10.78 0.35 10.65
N VAL A 355 9.76 -0.10 9.92
CA VAL A 355 8.77 0.80 9.32
C VAL A 355 7.88 1.44 10.36
N ALA A 356 7.40 0.67 11.35
CA ALA A 356 6.57 1.19 12.43
C ALA A 356 7.28 2.32 13.19
N LEU A 357 8.57 2.15 13.48
CA LEU A 357 9.41 3.17 14.11
C LEU A 357 9.59 4.39 13.19
N SER A 358 9.94 4.17 11.92
CA SER A 358 10.15 5.26 10.96
C SER A 358 8.90 6.12 10.77
N LEU A 359 7.75 5.48 10.55
CA LEU A 359 6.46 6.14 10.40
C LEU A 359 6.01 6.82 11.70
N GLY A 360 6.12 6.12 12.83
CA GLY A 360 5.72 6.62 14.15
C GLY A 360 6.52 7.86 14.56
N VAL A 361 7.84 7.84 14.40
CA VAL A 361 8.72 8.99 14.69
C VAL A 361 8.51 10.10 13.67
N GLY A 362 8.39 9.77 12.39
CA GLY A 362 8.04 10.72 11.33
C GLY A 362 6.78 11.51 11.68
N THR A 363 5.76 10.83 12.19
CA THR A 363 4.48 11.43 12.59
C THR A 363 4.63 12.51 13.68
N MET A 364 5.68 12.45 14.50
CA MET A 364 5.88 13.39 15.60
C MET A 364 6.60 14.68 15.16
N ILE A 365 7.15 14.72 13.94
CA ILE A 365 7.99 15.80 13.41
C ILE A 365 7.28 16.46 12.21
N GLY A 366 7.67 17.66 11.78
CA GLY A 366 7.26 18.23 10.46
C GLY A 366 5.78 18.60 10.24
N TRP A 367 4.88 18.24 11.16
CA TRP A 367 3.42 18.32 11.01
C TRP A 367 2.84 19.73 10.83
N LYS A 368 3.52 20.76 11.36
CA LYS A 368 2.99 22.13 11.47
C LYS A 368 2.60 22.76 10.13
N ARG A 369 3.29 22.42 9.03
CA ARG A 369 3.03 23.03 7.71
C ARG A 369 1.70 22.55 7.12
N ILE A 370 1.49 21.24 7.08
CA ILE A 370 0.30 20.64 6.46
C ILE A 370 -0.93 20.77 7.35
N VAL A 371 -0.79 20.67 8.68
CA VAL A 371 -1.91 20.91 9.61
C VAL A 371 -2.53 22.30 9.38
N LYS A 372 -1.72 23.34 9.17
CA LYS A 372 -2.20 24.69 8.81
C LYS A 372 -3.01 24.70 7.53
N THR A 373 -2.55 24.00 6.49
CA THR A 373 -3.28 23.92 5.23
C THR A 373 -4.61 23.19 5.37
N ILE A 374 -4.64 22.01 6.00
CA ILE A 374 -5.86 21.17 6.06
C ILE A 374 -6.94 21.80 6.94
N GLY A 375 -6.57 22.30 8.13
CA GLY A 375 -7.58 22.79 9.07
C GLY A 375 -8.04 24.23 8.85
N GLU A 376 -7.30 25.05 8.10
CA GLU A 376 -7.64 26.47 7.91
C GLU A 376 -7.96 26.85 6.46
N ARG A 377 -7.56 26.05 5.44
CA ARG A 377 -7.59 26.52 4.04
C ARG A 377 -8.51 25.76 3.09
N ILE A 378 -9.01 24.57 3.45
CA ILE A 378 -9.89 23.78 2.57
C ILE A 378 -11.29 24.42 2.45
N GLY A 379 -11.80 24.96 3.56
CA GLY A 379 -13.08 25.67 3.64
C GLY A 379 -12.91 27.16 3.80
N LYS A 380 -13.98 27.91 3.59
CA LYS A 380 -14.05 29.35 3.94
C LYS A 380 -14.32 29.58 5.43
N GLU A 381 -14.82 28.56 6.12
CA GLU A 381 -15.15 28.58 7.55
C GLU A 381 -14.42 27.46 8.29
N HIS A 382 -14.34 27.61 9.61
CA HIS A 382 -13.75 26.59 10.48
C HIS A 382 -14.62 25.34 10.53
N LEU A 383 -13.96 24.18 10.62
CA LEU A 383 -14.64 22.89 10.80
C LEU A 383 -15.37 22.84 12.15
N THR A 384 -16.67 22.53 12.11
CA THR A 384 -17.44 22.18 13.30
C THR A 384 -17.00 20.83 13.87
N TYR A 385 -17.32 20.54 15.14
CA TYR A 385 -16.99 19.24 15.74
C TYR A 385 -17.61 18.06 14.96
N ALA A 386 -18.84 18.22 14.47
CA ALA A 386 -19.54 17.22 13.67
C ALA A 386 -18.83 16.95 12.34
N GLN A 387 -18.34 17.99 11.68
CA GLN A 387 -17.60 17.85 10.42
C GLN A 387 -16.26 17.14 10.63
N GLY A 388 -15.52 17.49 11.70
CA GLY A 388 -14.29 16.80 12.06
C GLY A 388 -14.52 15.31 12.32
N ALA A 389 -15.42 14.99 13.26
CA ALA A 389 -15.71 13.61 13.65
C ALA A 389 -16.26 12.77 12.49
N SER A 390 -17.18 13.31 11.68
CA SER A 390 -17.75 12.57 10.54
C SER A 390 -16.72 12.31 9.45
N SER A 391 -15.88 13.29 9.11
CA SER A 391 -14.86 13.15 8.07
C SER A 391 -13.82 12.10 8.47
N GLU A 392 -13.37 12.13 9.73
CA GLU A 392 -12.41 11.14 10.24
C GLU A 392 -13.02 9.75 10.36
N LEU A 393 -14.26 9.62 10.83
CA LEU A 393 -14.92 8.32 10.93
C LEU A 393 -15.09 7.67 9.55
N VAL A 394 -15.55 8.44 8.55
CA VAL A 394 -15.68 7.95 7.17
C VAL A 394 -14.33 7.60 6.58
N ALA A 395 -13.32 8.45 6.80
CA ALA A 395 -11.97 8.17 6.32
C ALA A 395 -11.39 6.89 6.97
N ALA A 396 -11.48 6.76 8.29
CA ALA A 396 -11.04 5.58 9.01
C ALA A 396 -11.73 4.30 8.53
N ALA A 397 -13.05 4.33 8.35
CA ALA A 397 -13.82 3.20 7.84
C ALA A 397 -13.38 2.81 6.42
N MET A 398 -13.24 3.79 5.53
CA MET A 398 -12.80 3.57 4.15
C MET A 398 -11.38 2.99 4.10
N ILE A 399 -10.44 3.56 4.87
CA ILE A 399 -9.06 3.07 4.92
C ILE A 399 -9.03 1.65 5.48
N GLY A 400 -9.76 1.38 6.57
CA GLY A 400 -9.84 0.05 7.19
C GLY A 400 -10.40 -1.02 6.25
N VAL A 401 -11.49 -0.72 5.52
CA VAL A 401 -12.06 -1.65 4.52
C VAL A 401 -11.04 -1.95 3.42
N ASN A 402 -10.37 -0.92 2.89
CA ASN A 402 -9.37 -1.14 1.84
C ASN A 402 -8.16 -1.93 2.34
N THR A 403 -7.70 -1.67 3.57
CA THR A 403 -6.63 -2.45 4.21
C THR A 403 -7.02 -3.93 4.32
N GLN A 404 -8.27 -4.24 4.70
CA GLN A 404 -8.74 -5.63 4.80
C GLN A 404 -8.72 -6.34 3.44
N PHE A 405 -8.95 -5.62 2.34
CA PHE A 405 -8.83 -6.14 0.98
C PHE A 405 -7.40 -6.08 0.42
N GLY A 406 -6.41 -5.62 1.19
CA GLY A 406 -5.03 -5.47 0.74
C GLY A 406 -4.84 -4.42 -0.36
N LEU A 407 -5.74 -3.44 -0.45
CA LEU A 407 -5.68 -2.38 -1.46
C LEU A 407 -4.92 -1.16 -0.92
N PRO A 408 -3.81 -0.75 -1.56
CA PRO A 408 -3.13 0.48 -1.19
C PRO A 408 -4.01 1.68 -1.60
N VAL A 409 -4.37 2.52 -0.64
CA VAL A 409 -5.20 3.72 -0.86
C VAL A 409 -4.44 5.01 -0.59
N SER A 410 -4.97 6.14 -1.06
CA SER A 410 -4.51 7.46 -0.67
C SER A 410 -5.29 7.95 0.54
N THR A 411 -4.73 7.78 1.73
CA THR A 411 -5.31 8.27 3.00
C THR A 411 -5.54 9.78 2.96
N THR A 412 -4.57 10.53 2.41
CA THR A 412 -4.67 11.98 2.20
C THR A 412 -5.82 12.38 1.30
N HIS A 413 -6.05 11.66 0.19
CA HIS A 413 -7.17 11.98 -0.69
C HIS A 413 -8.51 11.60 -0.07
N VAL A 414 -8.60 10.44 0.59
CA VAL A 414 -9.82 10.00 1.28
C VAL A 414 -10.24 11.01 2.32
N LEU A 415 -9.32 11.42 3.20
CA LEU A 415 -9.65 12.38 4.25
C LEU A 415 -9.89 13.79 3.70
N SER A 416 -9.05 14.30 2.80
CA SER A 416 -9.24 15.64 2.23
C SER A 416 -10.60 15.75 1.52
N SER A 417 -11.01 14.69 0.82
CA SER A 417 -12.32 14.59 0.18
C SER A 417 -13.45 14.43 1.19
N ALA A 418 -13.26 13.67 2.27
CA ALA A 418 -14.22 13.58 3.37
C ALA A 418 -14.47 14.94 4.02
N ILE A 419 -13.39 15.69 4.32
CA ILE A 419 -13.46 17.06 4.84
C ILE A 419 -14.22 17.96 3.86
N ALA A 420 -13.89 17.92 2.56
CA ALA A 420 -14.60 18.70 1.55
C ALA A 420 -16.10 18.32 1.48
N GLY A 421 -16.43 17.03 1.56
CA GLY A 421 -17.81 16.55 1.61
C GLY A 421 -18.57 17.08 2.82
N SER A 422 -17.93 17.09 4.00
CA SER A 422 -18.52 17.65 5.22
C SER A 422 -18.79 19.15 5.11
N MET A 423 -17.96 19.90 4.38
CA MET A 423 -18.14 21.33 4.13
C MET A 423 -19.31 21.60 3.18
N VAL A 424 -19.43 20.78 2.14
CA VAL A 424 -20.56 20.82 1.18
C VAL A 424 -21.87 20.47 1.88
N ALA A 425 -21.88 19.46 2.76
CA ALA A 425 -23.06 19.09 3.53
C ALA A 425 -23.56 20.19 4.48
N ASN A 426 -22.71 21.17 4.82
CA ASN A 426 -23.12 22.26 5.72
C ASN A 426 -23.69 23.47 4.98
N ARG A 427 -23.02 23.95 3.93
CA ARG A 427 -23.39 25.20 3.22
C ARG A 427 -23.26 25.11 1.69
N GLY A 428 -23.25 23.90 1.15
CA GLY A 428 -23.10 23.63 -0.28
C GLY A 428 -21.69 23.92 -0.81
N ILE A 429 -21.53 23.79 -2.12
CA ILE A 429 -20.24 23.91 -2.83
C ILE A 429 -19.57 25.28 -2.60
N LYS A 430 -20.37 26.33 -2.36
CA LYS A 430 -19.87 27.70 -2.11
C LYS A 430 -19.00 27.82 -0.86
N ASN A 431 -19.05 26.85 0.06
CA ASN A 431 -18.25 26.81 1.28
C ASN A 431 -16.79 26.37 1.05
N LEU A 432 -16.51 25.74 -0.09
CA LEU A 432 -15.15 25.34 -0.44
C LEU A 432 -14.32 26.55 -0.88
N ASN A 433 -13.03 26.52 -0.59
CA ASN A 433 -12.08 27.48 -1.15
C ASN A 433 -11.65 27.03 -2.56
N PRO A 434 -12.10 27.70 -3.64
CA PRO A 434 -11.86 27.24 -5.01
C PRO A 434 -10.37 27.24 -5.39
N GLN A 435 -9.59 28.20 -4.88
CA GLN A 435 -8.15 28.26 -5.15
C GLN A 435 -7.43 27.10 -4.49
N MET A 436 -7.76 26.81 -3.22
CA MET A 436 -7.15 25.69 -2.50
C MET A 436 -7.54 24.35 -3.14
N VAL A 437 -8.82 24.14 -3.44
CA VAL A 437 -9.30 22.92 -4.11
C VAL A 437 -8.59 22.71 -5.44
N ARG A 438 -8.43 23.77 -6.26
CA ARG A 438 -7.68 23.70 -7.51
C ARG A 438 -6.22 23.30 -7.28
N ASN A 439 -5.54 23.90 -6.32
CA ASN A 439 -4.13 23.59 -6.03
C ASN A 439 -3.96 22.14 -5.54
N ILE A 440 -4.87 21.65 -4.71
CA ILE A 440 -4.90 20.25 -4.25
C ILE A 440 -5.13 19.31 -5.44
N ALA A 441 -6.16 19.57 -6.25
CA ALA A 441 -6.48 18.74 -7.41
C ALA A 441 -5.32 18.69 -8.43
N LEU A 442 -4.66 19.83 -8.68
CA LEU A 442 -3.47 19.87 -9.53
C LEU A 442 -2.34 19.02 -8.95
N ALA A 443 -2.05 19.14 -7.65
CA ALA A 443 -1.03 18.30 -7.01
C ALA A 443 -1.36 16.81 -7.14
N TRP A 444 -2.63 16.42 -6.97
CA TRP A 444 -3.07 15.03 -7.07
C TRP A 444 -2.90 14.47 -8.48
N VAL A 445 -3.30 15.23 -9.50
CA VAL A 445 -3.19 14.83 -10.91
C VAL A 445 -1.73 14.77 -11.35
N LEU A 446 -0.90 15.73 -10.92
CA LEU A 446 0.51 15.81 -11.32
C LEU A 446 1.41 14.80 -10.60
N THR A 447 1.03 14.32 -9.41
CA THR A 447 1.88 13.42 -8.61
C THR A 447 2.30 12.19 -9.40
N LEU A 448 1.34 11.47 -9.99
CA LEU A 448 1.61 10.20 -10.65
C LEU A 448 2.46 10.38 -11.93
N PRO A 449 2.14 11.29 -12.87
CA PRO A 449 2.99 11.56 -14.04
C PRO A 449 4.39 12.03 -13.65
N VAL A 450 4.52 12.96 -12.71
CA VAL A 450 5.83 13.51 -12.34
C VAL A 450 6.72 12.45 -11.70
N THR A 451 6.19 11.63 -10.78
CA THR A 451 6.99 10.56 -10.18
C THR A 451 7.31 9.44 -11.16
N MET A 452 6.43 9.14 -12.12
CA MET A 452 6.71 8.18 -13.20
C MET A 452 7.88 8.64 -14.08
N PHE A 453 7.84 9.89 -14.55
CA PHE A 453 8.92 10.43 -15.39
C PHE A 453 10.23 10.53 -14.61
N LEU A 454 10.17 11.00 -13.37
CA LEU A 454 11.35 11.16 -12.53
C LEU A 454 12.00 9.80 -12.21
N SER A 455 11.22 8.79 -11.81
CA SER A 455 11.78 7.48 -11.50
C SER A 455 12.28 6.74 -12.74
N GLY A 456 11.57 6.82 -13.87
CA GLY A 456 12.02 6.23 -15.13
C GLY A 456 13.33 6.84 -15.61
N GLY A 457 13.44 8.18 -15.56
CA GLY A 457 14.68 8.89 -15.91
C GLY A 457 15.84 8.57 -14.97
N LEU A 458 15.59 8.56 -13.65
CA LEU A 458 16.59 8.19 -12.65
C LEU A 458 17.04 6.73 -12.80
N PHE A 459 16.13 5.82 -13.16
CA PHE A 459 16.47 4.42 -13.37
C PHE A 459 17.44 4.24 -14.55
N LEU A 460 17.15 4.87 -15.69
CA LEU A 460 18.05 4.84 -16.85
C LEU A 460 19.41 5.46 -16.53
N LEU A 461 19.43 6.56 -15.76
CA LEU A 461 20.65 7.21 -15.30
C LEU A 461 21.47 6.29 -14.38
N PHE A 462 20.84 5.71 -13.35
CA PHE A 462 21.52 4.84 -12.39
C PHE A 462 22.04 3.57 -13.06
N ARG A 463 21.28 2.99 -13.98
CA ARG A 463 21.70 1.84 -14.78
C ARG A 463 22.86 2.15 -15.73
N ALA A 464 23.00 3.39 -16.18
CA ALA A 464 24.13 3.78 -17.03
C ALA A 464 25.43 4.02 -16.23
N ILE A 465 25.32 4.26 -14.92
CA ILE A 465 26.46 4.59 -14.04
C ILE A 465 26.96 3.35 -13.27
N LEU A 466 26.05 2.49 -12.82
CA LEU A 466 26.32 1.23 -12.12
C LEU A 466 26.55 0.11 -13.13
#